data_AF-A0A661JCU6-F1
#
_entry.id   AF-A0A661JCU6-F1
#
_cell.length_a   1.000
_cell.length_b   1.000
_cell.length_c   1.000
_cell.angle_alpha   90.00
_cell.angle_beta   90.00
_cell.angle_gamma   90.00
#
_symmetry.space_group_name_H-M   'P 1'
#
loop_
_entity.id
_entity.type
_entity.pdbx_description
1 polymer ?
#
loop_
_entity_poly.entity_id
_entity_poly.type
_entity_poly.pdbx_seq_one_letter_code
_entity_poly.pdbx_strand_id
1 'polypeptide(L)'
;MDYPKLRNVEVFPVQMEGRKLICFRDPQRIAENMVFLPQGALFFVSLFDGNHSIRDIQVEYMRRFGELIYSDQIVEIAEYLDQNYLLENERFREYRRKIEADFLRSSIRKPILAGNGYETDPEKLRVQIKSFFNLDGGPGKCPQRPNSPNGLKGLIAPHIDFMRGGPCYA
;
A
#
# COMPACT_ATOMS: atom_id res chain seq x y z
N MET A 1 1.64 0.61 -25.49
CA MET A 1 1.46 1.88 -24.74
C MET A 1 2.58 2.81 -25.16
N ASP A 2 2.29 4.00 -25.70
CA ASP A 2 3.34 4.87 -26.27
C ASP A 2 3.86 5.93 -25.28
N TYR A 3 2.99 6.46 -24.40
CA TYR A 3 3.34 7.46 -23.38
C TYR A 3 3.00 6.91 -21.98
N PRO A 4 3.88 6.09 -21.37
CA PRO A 4 3.63 5.54 -20.05
C PRO A 4 3.64 6.64 -18.98
N LYS A 5 2.75 6.53 -18.00
CA LYS A 5 2.68 7.44 -16.85
C LYS A 5 2.63 6.64 -15.56
N LEU A 6 3.62 6.81 -14.69
CA LEU A 6 3.66 6.20 -13.37
C LEU A 6 2.70 6.96 -12.44
N ARG A 7 1.98 6.23 -11.58
CA ARG A 7 1.20 6.86 -10.51
C ARG A 7 2.12 7.39 -9.42
N ASN A 8 1.54 8.03 -8.40
CA ASN A 8 2.25 8.29 -7.16
C ASN A 8 2.54 6.97 -6.42
N VAL A 9 3.71 6.40 -6.70
CA VAL A 9 4.22 5.15 -6.12
C VAL A 9 5.45 5.44 -5.27
N GLU A 10 5.64 4.64 -4.23
CA GLU A 10 6.84 4.68 -3.40
C GLU A 10 7.95 3.88 -4.08
N VAL A 11 9.13 4.48 -4.20
CA VAL A 11 10.27 3.90 -4.91
C VAL A 11 11.50 3.91 -3.99
N PHE A 12 12.07 2.74 -3.72
CA PHE A 12 13.23 2.63 -2.82
C PHE A 12 14.17 1.47 -3.20
N PRO A 13 15.48 1.60 -2.94
CA PRO A 13 16.44 0.56 -3.25
C PRO A 13 16.33 -0.61 -2.27
N VAL A 14 16.53 -1.82 -2.77
CA VAL A 14 16.59 -3.05 -1.97
C VAL A 14 17.73 -3.95 -2.45
N GLN A 15 18.22 -4.81 -1.56
CA GLN A 15 19.14 -5.89 -1.91
C GLN A 15 18.47 -7.23 -1.69
N MET A 16 18.43 -8.06 -2.73
CA MET A 16 17.87 -9.42 -2.68
C MET A 16 18.83 -10.35 -3.38
N GLU A 17 19.24 -11.44 -2.71
CA GLU A 17 20.14 -12.45 -3.27
C GLU A 17 21.44 -11.85 -3.88
N GLY A 18 21.99 -10.81 -3.23
CA GLY A 18 23.20 -10.12 -3.71
C GLY A 18 23.00 -9.17 -4.90
N ARG A 19 21.77 -9.04 -5.43
CA ARG A 19 21.44 -8.12 -6.52
C ARG A 19 20.86 -6.81 -5.99
N LYS A 20 21.30 -5.69 -6.59
CA LYS A 20 20.72 -4.35 -6.34
C LYS A 20 19.48 -4.17 -7.20
N LEU A 21 18.33 -4.01 -6.56
CA LEU A 21 17.04 -3.81 -7.19
C LEU A 21 16.41 -2.51 -6.69
N ILE A 22 15.42 -2.03 -7.42
CA ILE A 22 14.52 -0.97 -6.99
C ILE A 22 13.14 -1.58 -6.79
N CYS A 23 12.55 -1.35 -5.62
CA CYS A 23 11.19 -1.74 -5.29
C CYS A 23 10.24 -0.58 -5.58
N PHE A 24 9.13 -0.89 -6.23
CA PHE A 24 8.00 0.00 -6.48
C PHE A 24 6.79 -0.54 -5.70
N ARG A 25 6.22 0.30 -4.83
CA ARG A 25 5.06 -0.06 -4.00
C ARG A 25 3.99 1.02 -4.11
N ASP A 26 2.72 0.60 -4.16
CA ASP A 26 1.61 1.53 -4.02
C ASP A 26 1.44 1.96 -2.54
N PRO A 27 1.63 3.25 -2.20
CA PRO A 27 1.45 3.72 -0.84
C PRO A 27 -0.01 3.60 -0.36
N GLN A 28 -0.98 3.57 -1.27
CA GLN A 28 -2.40 3.42 -0.96
C GLN A 28 -2.81 1.95 -0.79
N ARG A 29 -1.93 1.00 -1.10
CA ARG A 29 -2.20 -0.45 -1.09
C ARG A 29 -3.43 -0.86 -1.92
N ILE A 30 -3.73 -0.11 -2.99
CA ILE A 30 -4.74 -0.50 -3.98
C ILE A 30 -4.15 -1.62 -4.84
N ALA A 31 -2.90 -1.44 -5.30
CA ALA A 31 -2.09 -2.51 -5.83
C ALA A 31 -1.39 -3.26 -4.67
N GLU A 32 -1.68 -4.55 -4.52
CA GLU A 32 -1.11 -5.36 -3.43
C GLU A 32 0.34 -5.80 -3.70
N ASN A 33 0.70 -5.96 -4.99
CA ASN A 33 2.00 -6.47 -5.38
C ASN A 33 3.10 -5.39 -5.27
N MET A 34 4.26 -5.81 -4.79
CA MET A 34 5.50 -5.04 -4.94
C MET A 34 6.17 -5.45 -6.24
N VAL A 35 6.65 -4.46 -7.00
CA VAL A 35 7.37 -4.69 -8.25
C VAL A 35 8.86 -4.43 -8.03
N PHE A 36 9.70 -5.37 -8.44
CA PHE A 36 11.14 -5.28 -8.30
C PHE A 36 11.79 -5.19 -9.68
N LEU A 37 12.51 -4.10 -9.94
CA LEU A 37 13.22 -3.89 -11.20
C LEU A 37 14.73 -3.79 -10.97
N PRO A 38 15.56 -4.18 -11.96
CA PRO A 38 16.98 -3.89 -11.93
C PRO A 38 17.25 -2.40 -11.75
N GLN A 39 18.31 -2.04 -11.03
CA GLN A 39 18.64 -0.63 -10.75
C GLN A 39 18.77 0.23 -12.03
N GLY A 40 19.26 -0.33 -13.14
CA GLY A 40 19.37 0.37 -14.42
C GLY A 40 18.02 0.81 -15.01
N ALA A 41 16.91 0.18 -14.63
CA ALA A 41 15.58 0.56 -15.08
C ALA A 41 15.10 1.89 -14.51
N LEU A 42 15.64 2.32 -13.37
CA LEU A 42 15.17 3.49 -12.64
C LEU A 42 15.17 4.75 -13.50
N PHE A 43 16.20 4.94 -14.35
CA PHE A 43 16.31 6.16 -15.14
C PHE A 43 15.14 6.29 -16.13
N PHE A 44 14.90 5.29 -16.96
CA PHE A 44 13.83 5.40 -17.96
C PHE A 44 12.44 5.29 -17.33
N VAL A 45 12.27 4.55 -16.23
CA VAL A 45 11.01 4.54 -15.48
C VAL A 45 10.73 5.91 -14.85
N SER A 46 11.76 6.68 -14.48
CA SER A 46 11.56 8.05 -13.99
C SER A 46 11.05 9.02 -15.06
N LEU A 47 11.14 8.63 -16.33
CA LEU A 47 10.56 9.36 -17.48
C LEU A 47 9.16 8.88 -17.86
N PHE A 48 8.56 7.95 -17.10
CA PHE A 48 7.17 7.53 -17.31
C PHE A 48 6.25 8.61 -16.70
N ASP A 49 6.17 9.77 -17.34
CA ASP A 49 5.41 10.93 -16.87
C ASP A 49 4.16 11.22 -17.73
N GLY A 50 3.94 10.43 -18.79
CA GLY A 50 2.87 10.62 -19.77
C GLY A 50 3.19 11.66 -20.84
N ASN A 51 4.36 12.28 -20.83
CA ASN A 51 4.80 13.28 -21.82
C ASN A 51 5.93 12.74 -22.70
N HIS A 52 6.75 11.82 -22.21
CA HIS A 52 7.77 11.16 -23.00
C HIS A 52 7.21 9.92 -23.71
N SER A 53 7.37 9.86 -25.03
CA SER A 53 7.12 8.62 -25.77
C SER A 53 8.21 7.59 -25.49
N ILE A 54 7.96 6.31 -25.81
CA ILE A 54 9.01 5.28 -25.75
C ILE A 54 10.26 5.68 -26.52
N ARG A 55 10.11 6.35 -27.68
CA ARG A 55 11.23 6.84 -28.49
C ARG A 55 11.98 7.97 -27.80
N ASP A 56 11.27 8.93 -27.19
CA ASP A 56 11.90 10.03 -26.45
C ASP A 56 12.75 9.48 -25.31
N ILE A 57 12.21 8.49 -24.58
CA ILE A 57 12.91 7.81 -23.49
C ILE A 57 14.21 7.14 -23.99
N GLN A 58 14.18 6.48 -25.16
CA GLN A 58 15.40 5.91 -25.75
C GLN A 58 16.43 6.99 -26.09
N VAL A 59 15.99 8.12 -26.65
CA VAL A 59 16.88 9.24 -26.97
C VAL A 59 17.53 9.79 -25.70
N GLU A 60 16.76 10.00 -24.64
CA GLU A 60 17.28 10.48 -23.36
C GLU A 60 18.22 9.47 -22.68
N TYR A 61 17.92 8.17 -22.77
CA TYR A 61 18.81 7.12 -22.27
C TYR A 61 20.16 7.12 -23.00
N MET A 62 20.14 7.16 -24.34
CA MET A 62 21.35 7.23 -25.17
C MET A 62 22.15 8.50 -24.88
N ARG A 63 21.49 9.66 -24.74
CA ARG A 63 22.16 10.94 -24.40
C ARG A 63 22.86 10.88 -23.05
N ARG A 64 22.25 10.24 -22.05
CA ARG A 64 22.77 10.18 -20.68
C ARG A 64 23.88 9.15 -20.49
N PHE A 65 23.74 7.97 -21.10
CA PHE A 65 24.63 6.83 -20.84
C PHE A 65 25.52 6.45 -22.02
N GLY A 66 25.25 6.94 -23.23
CA GLY A 66 25.96 6.53 -24.45
C GLY A 66 25.66 5.09 -24.89
N GLU A 67 24.61 4.48 -24.33
CA GLU A 67 24.20 3.10 -24.58
C GLU A 67 22.84 3.03 -25.26
N LEU A 68 22.67 2.05 -26.15
CA LEU A 68 21.39 1.77 -26.77
C LEU A 68 20.54 0.89 -25.85
N ILE A 69 19.34 1.37 -25.53
CA ILE A 69 18.26 0.57 -24.95
C ILE A 69 17.21 0.28 -26.04
N TYR A 70 16.74 -0.95 -26.11
CA TYR A 70 15.71 -1.35 -27.09
C TYR A 70 14.32 -0.90 -26.64
N SER A 71 13.48 -0.48 -27.59
CA SER A 71 12.11 -0.05 -27.30
C SER A 71 11.32 -1.16 -26.60
N ASP A 72 11.53 -2.42 -27.02
CA ASP A 72 10.86 -3.59 -26.45
C ASP A 72 11.13 -3.75 -24.95
N GLN A 73 12.36 -3.45 -24.50
CA GLN A 73 12.69 -3.51 -23.06
C GLN A 73 11.92 -2.46 -22.25
N ILE A 74 11.76 -1.26 -22.80
CA ILE A 74 10.99 -0.19 -22.14
C ILE A 74 9.51 -0.56 -22.11
N VAL A 75 8.99 -1.10 -23.23
CA VAL A 75 7.60 -1.57 -23.34
C VAL A 75 7.33 -2.71 -22.37
N GLU A 76 8.20 -3.72 -22.28
CA GLU A 76 8.08 -4.83 -21.34
C GLU A 76 7.99 -4.34 -19.89
N ILE A 77 8.83 -3.38 -19.49
CA ILE A 77 8.76 -2.81 -18.15
C ILE A 77 7.47 -2.00 -17.95
N ALA A 78 7.05 -1.20 -18.94
CA ALA A 78 5.79 -0.46 -18.86
C ALA A 78 4.59 -1.40 -18.71
N GLU A 79 4.55 -2.49 -19.48
CA GLU A 79 3.52 -3.52 -19.39
C GLU A 79 3.55 -4.25 -18.06
N TYR A 80 4.74 -4.57 -17.54
CA TYR A 80 4.87 -5.20 -16.23
C TYR A 80 4.38 -4.30 -15.09
N LEU A 81 4.67 -3.00 -15.15
CA LEU A 81 4.14 -2.00 -14.20
C LEU A 81 2.62 -1.83 -14.36
N ASP A 82 2.09 -1.85 -15.59
CA ASP A 82 0.65 -1.79 -15.87
C ASP A 82 -0.10 -3.01 -15.32
N GLN A 83 0.44 -4.21 -15.54
CA GLN A 83 -0.12 -5.46 -15.02
C GLN A 83 -0.22 -5.46 -13.50
N ASN A 84 0.65 -4.71 -12.83
CA ASN A 84 0.65 -4.51 -11.38
C ASN A 84 -0.03 -3.20 -10.94
N TYR A 85 -0.81 -2.54 -11.81
CA TYR A 85 -1.62 -1.37 -11.48
C TYR A 85 -0.82 -0.15 -10.99
N LEU A 86 0.45 -0.05 -11.40
CA LEU A 86 1.36 1.04 -11.02
C LEU A 86 1.38 2.19 -12.03
N LEU A 87 0.78 2.01 -13.21
CA LEU A 87 0.63 3.07 -14.21
C LEU A 87 -0.74 3.77 -14.12
N GLU A 88 -0.76 5.06 -14.43
CA GLU A 88 -1.95 5.88 -14.51
C GLU A 88 -2.59 5.74 -15.90
N ASN A 89 -3.54 4.82 -16.02
CA ASN A 89 -4.26 4.56 -17.26
C ASN A 89 -5.68 4.07 -16.99
N GLU A 90 -6.41 3.71 -18.05
CA GLU A 90 -7.80 3.27 -17.92
C GLU A 90 -7.94 1.96 -17.14
N ARG A 91 -7.00 1.02 -17.33
CA ARG A 91 -6.99 -0.26 -16.61
C ARG A 91 -6.92 -0.04 -15.09
N PHE A 92 -6.03 0.84 -14.63
CA PHE A 92 -5.97 1.21 -13.22
C PHE A 92 -7.25 1.93 -12.76
N ARG A 93 -7.79 2.86 -13.56
CA ARG A 93 -9.02 3.59 -13.21
C ARG A 93 -10.22 2.64 -13.06
N GLU A 94 -10.36 1.66 -13.93
CA GLU A 94 -11.38 0.62 -13.85
C GLU A 94 -11.20 -0.26 -12.62
N TYR A 95 -9.97 -0.71 -12.37
CA TYR A 95 -9.64 -1.53 -11.20
C TYR A 95 -9.97 -0.78 -9.89
N ARG A 96 -9.57 0.49 -9.78
CA ARG A 96 -9.89 1.33 -8.63
C ARG A 96 -11.39 1.53 -8.46
N ARG A 97 -12.14 1.83 -9.53
CA ARG A 97 -13.61 1.96 -9.50
C ARG A 97 -14.28 0.70 -8.97
N LYS A 98 -13.77 -0.48 -9.37
CA LYS A 98 -14.27 -1.77 -8.87
C LYS A 98 -14.03 -1.94 -7.37
N ILE A 99 -12.82 -1.67 -6.89
CA ILE A 99 -12.49 -1.74 -5.46
C ILE A 99 -13.38 -0.79 -4.64
N GLU A 100 -13.54 0.45 -5.10
CA GLU A 100 -14.39 1.44 -4.42
C GLU A 100 -15.86 1.00 -4.39
N ALA A 101 -16.37 0.47 -5.50
CA ALA A 101 -17.73 -0.08 -5.56
C ALA A 101 -17.93 -1.29 -4.63
N ASP A 102 -16.96 -2.21 -4.59
CA ASP A 102 -16.99 -3.39 -3.72
C ASP A 102 -16.93 -2.97 -2.24
N PHE A 103 -16.09 -1.97 -1.91
CA PHE A 103 -16.02 -1.40 -0.57
C PHE A 103 -17.34 -0.76 -0.13
N LEU A 104 -17.98 0.02 -1.00
CA LEU A 104 -19.26 0.69 -0.72
C LEU A 104 -20.41 -0.32 -0.54
N ARG A 105 -20.45 -1.39 -1.35
CA ARG A 105 -21.48 -2.44 -1.28
C ARG A 105 -21.31 -3.38 -0.09
N SER A 106 -20.09 -3.52 0.43
CA SER A 106 -19.84 -4.43 1.54
C SER A 106 -20.61 -4.00 2.79
N SER A 107 -21.35 -4.91 3.41
CA SER A 107 -21.96 -4.72 4.73
C SER A 107 -20.94 -4.82 5.87
N ILE A 108 -19.75 -5.33 5.59
CA ILE A 108 -18.67 -5.55 6.56
C ILE A 108 -17.45 -4.72 6.17
N ARG A 109 -16.90 -3.97 7.12
CA ARG A 109 -15.59 -3.33 6.98
C ARG A 109 -14.54 -4.29 7.52
N LYS A 110 -13.87 -5.03 6.61
CA LYS A 110 -12.86 -6.01 6.99
C LYS A 110 -11.70 -5.32 7.72
N PRO A 111 -11.22 -5.87 8.84
CA PRO A 111 -10.09 -5.30 9.56
C PRO A 111 -8.79 -5.49 8.77
N ILE A 112 -8.09 -4.39 8.47
CA ILE A 112 -6.81 -4.44 7.73
C ILE A 112 -5.59 -4.62 8.65
N LEU A 113 -5.75 -4.37 9.95
CA LEU A 113 -4.68 -4.44 10.94
C LEU A 113 -4.75 -5.71 11.82
N ALA A 114 -5.79 -6.54 11.68
CA ALA A 114 -5.84 -7.82 12.37
C ALA A 114 -4.63 -8.69 11.96
N GLY A 115 -3.90 -9.21 12.95
CA GLY A 115 -2.65 -9.96 12.78
C GLY A 115 -1.38 -9.10 12.67
N ASN A 116 -1.48 -7.82 12.32
CA ASN A 116 -0.32 -6.91 12.22
C ASN A 116 -0.24 -5.91 13.38
N GLY A 117 -1.38 -5.32 13.77
CA GLY A 117 -1.48 -4.33 14.84
C GLY A 117 -2.15 -4.85 16.11
N TYR A 118 -2.93 -5.92 16.02
CA TYR A 118 -3.61 -6.57 17.14
C TYR A 118 -3.98 -8.01 16.77
N GLU A 119 -4.44 -8.79 17.75
CA GLU A 119 -4.77 -10.20 17.56
C GLU A 119 -5.89 -10.43 16.53
N THR A 120 -5.68 -11.39 15.63
CA THR A 120 -6.70 -11.73 14.62
C THR A 120 -7.81 -12.63 15.18
N ASP A 121 -7.48 -13.43 16.20
CA ASP A 121 -8.44 -14.30 16.86
C ASP A 121 -9.33 -13.48 17.82
N PRO A 122 -10.67 -13.57 17.71
CA PRO A 122 -11.57 -12.77 18.53
C PRO A 122 -11.42 -13.00 20.04
N GLU A 123 -11.16 -14.23 20.49
CA GLU A 123 -11.03 -14.52 21.92
C GLU A 123 -9.70 -14.00 22.46
N LYS A 124 -8.61 -14.20 21.71
CA LYS A 124 -7.30 -13.63 22.05
C LYS A 124 -7.34 -12.11 22.06
N LEU A 125 -8.05 -11.49 21.12
CA LEU A 125 -8.23 -10.04 21.08
C LEU A 125 -8.99 -9.52 22.30
N ARG A 126 -10.02 -10.24 22.78
CA ARG A 126 -10.71 -9.86 24.03
C ARG A 126 -9.78 -9.93 25.23
N VAL A 127 -8.92 -10.94 25.30
CA VAL A 127 -7.90 -11.04 26.36
C VAL A 127 -6.89 -9.89 26.26
N GLN A 128 -6.42 -9.59 25.04
CA GLN A 128 -5.50 -8.48 24.78
C GLN A 128 -6.11 -7.13 25.21
N ILE A 129 -7.36 -6.84 24.83
CA ILE A 129 -8.02 -5.59 25.23
C ILE A 129 -8.21 -5.51 26.75
N LYS A 130 -8.59 -6.63 27.39
CA LYS A 130 -8.74 -6.68 28.86
C LYS A 130 -7.42 -6.48 29.60
N SER A 131 -6.29 -6.88 29.02
CA SER A 131 -4.99 -6.70 29.68
C SER A 131 -4.62 -5.22 29.78
N PHE A 132 -4.98 -4.39 28.79
CA PHE A 132 -4.70 -2.95 28.79
C PHE A 132 -5.24 -2.20 30.00
N PHE A 133 -6.36 -2.65 30.58
CA PHE A 133 -6.90 -2.10 31.81
C PHE A 133 -5.97 -2.27 33.01
N ASN A 134 -5.20 -3.36 33.05
CA ASN A 134 -4.38 -3.76 34.20
C ASN A 134 -2.88 -3.52 33.98
N LEU A 135 -2.47 -3.05 32.80
CA LEU A 135 -1.09 -2.62 32.55
C LEU A 135 -0.78 -1.32 33.32
N ASP A 136 0.52 -1.03 33.47
CA ASP A 136 0.97 0.23 34.08
C ASP A 136 0.40 1.44 33.32
N GLY A 137 -0.14 2.41 34.07
CA GLY A 137 -0.89 3.54 33.53
C GLY A 137 -2.33 3.24 33.08
N GLY A 138 -2.83 2.01 33.23
CA GLY A 138 -4.21 1.64 32.94
C GLY A 138 -5.19 1.99 34.07
N PRO A 139 -6.49 2.15 33.78
CA PRO A 139 -7.51 2.55 34.76
C PRO A 139 -7.88 1.45 35.79
N GLY A 140 -7.32 0.25 35.65
CA GLY A 140 -7.59 -0.90 36.51
C GLY A 140 -8.94 -1.54 36.21
N LYS A 141 -9.99 -1.14 36.93
CA LYS A 141 -11.27 -1.85 36.87
C LYS A 141 -12.00 -1.54 35.56
N CYS A 142 -12.17 -2.56 34.72
CA CYS A 142 -12.97 -2.45 33.50
C CYS A 142 -14.41 -2.00 33.84
N PRO A 143 -14.91 -0.90 33.25
CA PRO A 143 -16.22 -0.36 33.59
C PRO A 143 -17.33 -1.35 33.22
N GLN A 144 -18.37 -1.40 34.05
CA GLN A 144 -19.54 -2.21 33.73
C GLN A 144 -20.26 -1.64 32.51
N ARG A 145 -20.72 -2.54 31.64
CA ARG A 145 -21.43 -2.15 30.42
C ARG A 145 -22.69 -1.36 30.82
N PRO A 146 -22.85 -0.10 30.39
CA PRO A 146 -24.06 0.64 30.69
C PRO A 146 -25.27 -0.05 30.04
N ASN A 147 -26.37 -0.17 30.79
CA ASN A 147 -27.65 -0.67 30.29
C ASN A 147 -28.30 0.40 29.40
N SER A 148 -27.77 0.56 28.18
CA SER A 148 -28.38 1.41 27.15
C SER A 148 -29.25 0.56 26.22
N PRO A 149 -30.54 0.89 26.04
CA PRO A 149 -31.46 0.12 25.20
C PRO A 149 -31.02 0.09 23.73
N ASN A 150 -30.22 1.05 23.28
CA ASN A 150 -29.81 1.15 21.87
C ASN A 150 -28.42 0.54 21.57
N GLY A 151 -27.64 0.17 22.59
CA GLY A 151 -26.29 -0.41 22.43
C GLY A 151 -25.28 0.50 21.71
N LEU A 152 -23.99 0.14 21.78
CA LEU A 152 -22.94 0.84 21.01
C LEU A 152 -23.10 0.53 19.51
N LYS A 153 -23.29 1.55 18.67
CA LYS A 153 -23.38 1.40 17.21
C LYS A 153 -22.07 1.68 16.47
N GLY A 154 -21.18 2.46 17.08
CA GLY A 154 -19.86 2.79 16.53
C GLY A 154 -19.03 3.57 17.54
N LEU A 155 -17.70 3.51 17.37
CA LEU A 155 -16.72 4.25 18.15
C LEU A 155 -15.76 4.93 17.17
N ILE A 156 -15.56 6.23 17.31
CA ILE A 156 -14.50 6.97 16.65
C ILE A 156 -13.58 7.47 17.75
N ALA A 157 -12.34 7.01 17.72
CA ALA A 157 -11.31 7.38 18.68
C ALA A 157 -10.07 7.86 17.93
N PRO A 158 -9.27 8.77 18.51
CA PRO A 158 -7.92 9.04 17.99
C PRO A 158 -7.13 7.74 17.90
N HIS A 159 -6.18 7.67 16.96
CA HIS A 159 -5.42 6.44 16.70
C HIS A 159 -3.95 6.58 17.09
N ILE A 160 -3.52 5.67 17.96
CA ILE A 160 -2.13 5.31 18.28
C ILE A 160 -2.11 3.78 18.33
N ASP A 161 -0.98 3.16 18.01
CA ASP A 161 -0.86 1.70 18.01
C ASP A 161 -1.32 1.13 19.37
N PHE A 162 -2.19 0.12 19.37
CA PHE A 162 -2.74 -0.47 20.61
C PHE A 162 -1.65 -0.99 21.55
N MET A 163 -0.54 -1.48 21.00
CA MET A 163 0.63 -1.91 21.78
C MET A 163 1.28 -0.77 22.57
N ARG A 164 1.16 0.47 22.10
CA ARG A 164 1.75 1.67 22.74
C ARG A 164 0.73 2.42 23.59
N GLY A 165 -0.49 2.59 23.06
CA GLY A 165 -1.54 3.39 23.70
C GLY A 165 -2.62 2.60 24.42
N GLY A 166 -2.52 1.27 24.48
CA GLY A 166 -3.52 0.41 25.10
C GLY A 166 -4.03 0.93 26.45
N PRO A 167 -3.14 1.22 27.43
CA PRO A 167 -3.54 1.77 28.73
C PRO A 167 -4.31 3.09 28.65
N CYS A 168 -4.02 3.95 27.67
CA CYS A 168 -4.72 5.23 27.48
C CYS A 168 -6.13 5.09 26.87
N TYR A 169 -6.41 3.96 26.20
CA TYR A 169 -7.71 3.68 25.57
C TYR A 169 -8.65 2.84 26.42
N ALA A 170 -8.12 2.20 27.47
CA ALA A 170 -8.88 1.37 28.39
C ALA A 170 -9.90 2.20 29.19
#